data_AF-A0A250X4A2-F1
#
_entry.id   AF-A0A250X4A2-F1
#
_cell.length_a   1.000
_cell.length_b   1.000
_cell.length_c   1.000
_cell.angle_alpha   90.00
_cell.angle_beta   90.00
_cell.angle_gamma   90.00
#
_symmetry.space_group_name_H-M   'P 1'
#
loop_
_entity.id
_entity.type
_entity.pdbx_description
1 polymer ?
#
loop_
_entity_poly.entity_id
_entity_poly.type
_entity_poly.pdbx_seq_one_letter_code
_entity_poly.pdbx_strand_id
1 'polypeptide(L)'
;MKEEVTDRFGVVYFIFVLLGTGTLLPFNVFLTEKEFYDVRLQVLPFNAYIADNFMSLFCISFNILNLCALGLLIKYQKFLSLRVLVLQPLVITFIMLASTAALALKIDLSGEMMAKYSLPSIALMGLCTAFLQGGVLQLASIFSAAHIRGAVSGIAVGGVLTSVLSFASQFSAPDNEGGTHSAADVAPAAFLYFSASAAVIAACILGYSVLPLLPYGRYKLLLAGIIDDPKERKLMTVDDDYEEPLLTVVEGDGASTSTGNRTEYTRAAIISVETDYSQAARSWQWRYAFEIYCAALFICFVVTMGMHPGITSFICSMENPAKVSPCAASTASGRIYGDLFVPLLYVLFSLGDFLGRLLSGYGPWSHGAPAPLSIFAYSLFRGAIGGGLLFCHIITPTAWKLPQYLDEDYYPFALITLLGLTQGHLISTICMHAPSTLLPTEQSKYGPVTSFAISMGSFLGSFVALGLGTAFQTHSIS
;
A
#
# COMPACT_ATOMS: atom_id res chain seq x y z
N MET A 1 -25.11 -14.39 29.97
CA MET A 1 -24.36 -14.48 28.71
C MET A 1 -24.32 -13.07 28.14
N LYS A 2 -23.25 -12.30 28.42
CA LYS A 2 -23.12 -10.94 27.89
C LYS A 2 -23.02 -11.02 26.38
N GLU A 3 -23.82 -10.24 25.65
CA GLU A 3 -23.64 -10.09 24.21
C GLU A 3 -22.25 -9.51 23.97
N GLU A 4 -21.35 -10.33 23.44
CA GLU A 4 -20.10 -9.85 22.86
C GLU A 4 -20.46 -8.80 21.80
N VAL A 5 -19.91 -7.59 21.91
CA VAL A 5 -20.20 -6.55 20.93
C VAL A 5 -19.52 -6.97 19.63
N THR A 6 -20.29 -7.56 18.73
CA THR A 6 -19.80 -8.01 17.41
C THR A 6 -19.96 -6.92 16.34
N ASP A 7 -19.09 -6.92 15.33
CA ASP A 7 -19.27 -6.11 14.12
C ASP A 7 -20.48 -6.62 13.29
N ARG A 8 -21.67 -6.11 13.61
CA ARG A 8 -22.91 -6.49 12.92
C ARG A 8 -22.81 -6.14 11.43
N PHE A 9 -23.03 -7.12 10.57
CA PHE A 9 -22.96 -7.02 9.10
C PHE A 9 -21.56 -6.69 8.53
N GLY A 10 -20.50 -6.73 9.33
CA GLY A 10 -19.13 -6.45 8.86
C GLY A 10 -18.89 -4.99 8.43
N VAL A 11 -19.71 -4.05 8.93
CA VAL A 11 -19.64 -2.64 8.50
C VAL A 11 -18.30 -2.03 8.86
N VAL A 12 -17.77 -2.31 10.06
CA VAL A 12 -16.47 -1.80 10.47
C VAL A 12 -15.35 -2.41 9.63
N TYR A 13 -15.44 -3.72 9.32
CA TYR A 13 -14.53 -4.35 8.37
C TYR A 13 -14.51 -3.65 7.01
N PHE A 14 -15.67 -3.33 6.43
CA PHE A 14 -15.76 -2.60 5.15
C PHE A 14 -15.20 -1.18 5.24
N ILE A 15 -15.37 -0.48 6.37
CA ILE A 15 -14.74 0.82 6.59
C ILE A 15 -13.21 0.70 6.51
N PHE A 16 -12.63 -0.34 7.10
CA PHE A 16 -11.18 -0.56 7.00
C PHE A 16 -10.74 -0.90 5.58
N VAL A 17 -11.49 -1.73 4.84
CA VAL A 17 -11.23 -1.98 3.41
C VAL A 17 -11.26 -0.67 2.61
N LEU A 18 -12.24 0.19 2.87
CA LEU A 18 -12.37 1.49 2.21
C LEU A 18 -11.19 2.41 2.56
N LEU A 19 -10.84 2.54 3.84
CA LEU A 19 -9.68 3.31 4.30
C LEU A 19 -8.37 2.82 3.67
N GLY A 20 -8.18 1.50 3.60
CA GLY A 20 -7.07 0.86 2.89
C GLY A 20 -7.00 1.26 1.43
N THR A 21 -8.12 1.21 0.72
CA THR A 21 -8.24 1.64 -0.68
C THR A 21 -7.83 3.11 -0.84
N GLY A 22 -8.29 3.97 0.07
CA GLY A 22 -7.97 5.40 0.09
C GLY A 22 -6.49 5.73 0.34
N THR A 23 -5.68 4.78 0.84
CA THR A 23 -4.24 5.02 1.05
C THR A 23 -3.42 5.01 -0.22
N LEU A 24 -3.77 4.16 -1.20
CA LEU A 24 -2.96 3.95 -2.41
C LEU A 24 -3.65 4.41 -3.70
N LEU A 25 -5.00 4.45 -3.72
CA LEU A 25 -5.75 4.85 -4.91
C LEU A 25 -5.33 6.23 -5.46
N PRO A 26 -5.13 7.30 -4.66
CA PRO A 26 -4.68 8.59 -5.19
C PRO A 26 -3.39 8.47 -5.98
N PHE A 27 -2.39 7.77 -5.45
CA PHE A 27 -1.12 7.54 -6.13
C PHE A 27 -1.30 6.79 -7.45
N ASN A 28 -2.08 5.70 -7.44
CA ASN A 28 -2.32 4.90 -8.65
C ASN A 28 -3.05 5.71 -9.74
N VAL A 29 -3.93 6.63 -9.34
CA VAL A 29 -4.69 7.47 -10.25
C VAL A 29 -3.77 8.43 -11.01
N PHE A 30 -2.85 9.11 -10.32
CA PHE A 30 -1.85 9.95 -10.98
C PHE A 30 -0.91 9.16 -11.91
N LEU A 31 -0.58 7.92 -11.56
CA LEU A 31 0.28 7.07 -12.38
C LEU A 31 -0.41 6.60 -13.66
N THR A 32 -1.72 6.35 -13.60
CA THR A 32 -2.52 5.93 -14.77
C THR A 32 -2.75 7.08 -15.76
N GLU A 33 -2.93 8.31 -15.27
CA GLU A 33 -3.16 9.51 -16.08
C GLU A 33 -1.87 10.14 -16.64
N LYS A 34 -0.86 9.32 -16.93
CA LYS A 34 0.40 9.80 -17.53
C LYS A 34 0.16 10.55 -18.84
N GLU A 35 -0.71 10.01 -19.69
CA GLU A 35 -1.02 10.58 -21.00
C GLU A 35 -1.57 12.01 -20.91
N PHE A 36 -2.42 12.27 -19.92
CA PHE A 36 -2.92 13.61 -19.62
C PHE A 36 -1.76 14.58 -19.35
N TYR A 37 -0.78 14.19 -18.53
CA TYR A 37 0.37 15.05 -18.24
C TYR A 37 1.33 15.21 -19.42
N ASP A 38 1.51 14.17 -20.23
CA ASP A 38 2.38 14.19 -21.42
C ASP A 38 1.90 15.26 -22.43
N VAL A 39 0.58 15.43 -22.59
CA VAL A 39 0.01 16.47 -23.47
C VAL A 39 -0.07 17.83 -22.77
N ARG A 40 -0.54 17.87 -21.52
CA ARG A 40 -0.81 19.15 -20.83
C ARG A 40 0.43 19.94 -20.48
N LEU A 41 1.55 19.26 -20.19
CA LEU A 41 2.80 19.93 -19.85
C LEU A 41 3.54 20.48 -21.06
N GLN A 42 3.14 20.13 -22.28
CA GLN A 42 3.74 20.63 -23.53
C GLN A 42 3.01 21.86 -24.10
N VAL A 43 1.99 22.38 -23.41
CA VAL A 43 1.30 23.61 -23.81
C VAL A 43 2.20 24.82 -23.59
N LEU A 44 2.52 25.57 -24.65
CA LEU A 44 3.40 26.74 -24.58
C LEU A 44 2.83 27.87 -23.68
N PRO A 45 3.69 28.58 -22.91
CA PRO A 45 5.09 28.25 -22.59
C PRO A 45 5.21 27.06 -21.65
N PHE A 46 6.23 26.22 -21.88
CA PHE A 46 6.54 25.08 -21.02
C PHE A 46 8.05 24.89 -20.81
N ASN A 47 8.40 24.20 -19.72
CA ASN A 47 9.76 23.76 -19.46
C ASN A 47 9.94 22.31 -19.96
N ALA A 48 10.74 22.15 -21.01
CA ALA A 48 10.98 20.84 -21.65
C ALA A 48 11.50 19.78 -20.66
N TYR A 49 12.42 20.16 -19.77
CA TYR A 49 12.96 19.23 -18.77
C TYR A 49 11.86 18.66 -17.87
N ILE A 50 10.91 19.49 -17.43
CA ILE A 50 9.80 19.06 -16.58
C ILE A 50 8.82 18.20 -17.38
N ALA A 51 8.44 18.62 -18.58
CA ALA A 51 7.50 17.87 -19.42
C ALA A 51 8.02 16.47 -19.75
N ASP A 52 9.29 16.36 -20.18
CA ASP A 52 9.89 15.09 -20.60
C ASP A 52 10.15 14.13 -19.42
N ASN A 53 10.40 14.68 -18.22
CA ASN A 53 10.77 13.89 -17.03
C ASN A 53 9.68 13.87 -15.95
N PHE A 54 8.45 14.31 -16.25
CA PHE A 54 7.41 14.53 -15.25
C PHE A 54 7.13 13.31 -14.39
N MET A 55 7.00 12.13 -14.99
CA MET A 55 6.70 10.89 -14.25
C MET A 55 7.84 10.48 -13.30
N SER A 56 9.09 10.71 -13.71
CA SER A 56 10.25 10.48 -12.85
C SER A 56 10.28 11.47 -11.68
N LEU A 57 10.05 12.76 -11.97
CA LEU A 57 9.94 13.82 -10.95
C LEU A 57 8.78 13.54 -9.98
N PHE A 58 7.64 13.06 -10.48
CA PHE A 58 6.49 12.64 -9.70
C PHE A 58 6.90 11.54 -8.71
N CYS A 59 7.45 10.43 -9.21
CA CYS A 59 7.82 9.29 -8.39
C CYS A 59 8.88 9.65 -7.35
N ILE A 60 9.93 10.39 -7.74
CA ILE A 60 11.03 10.76 -6.84
C ILE A 60 10.52 11.71 -5.75
N SER A 61 9.76 12.74 -6.11
CA SER A 61 9.22 13.72 -5.16
C SER A 61 8.28 13.04 -4.17
N PHE A 62 7.35 12.21 -4.66
CA PHE A 62 6.43 11.46 -3.82
C PHE A 62 7.17 10.54 -2.84
N ASN A 63 8.09 9.70 -3.33
CA ASN A 63 8.75 8.70 -2.51
C ASN A 63 9.69 9.31 -1.46
N ILE A 64 10.45 10.36 -1.81
CA ILE A 64 11.34 11.04 -0.86
C ILE A 64 10.53 11.66 0.28
N LEU A 65 9.49 12.43 -0.05
CA LEU A 65 8.67 13.08 0.97
C LEU A 65 7.92 12.05 1.83
N ASN A 66 7.41 10.98 1.24
CA ASN A 66 6.78 9.87 1.95
C ASN A 66 7.76 9.19 2.94
N LEU A 67 8.97 8.85 2.50
CA LEU A 67 9.99 8.23 3.35
C LEU A 67 10.47 9.14 4.48
N CYS A 68 10.74 10.42 4.18
CA CYS A 68 11.11 11.40 5.18
C CYS A 68 10.02 11.56 6.24
N ALA A 69 8.76 11.65 5.81
CA ALA A 69 7.61 11.76 6.71
C ALA A 69 7.44 10.51 7.57
N LEU A 70 7.53 9.30 7.01
CA LEU A 70 7.48 8.05 7.78
C LEU A 70 8.62 7.96 8.80
N GLY A 71 9.84 8.35 8.43
CA GLY A 71 10.99 8.41 9.35
C GLY A 71 10.75 9.37 10.53
N LEU A 72 10.14 10.54 10.27
CA LEU A 72 9.73 11.47 11.33
C LEU A 72 8.60 10.90 12.19
N LEU A 73 7.61 10.24 11.58
CA LEU A 73 6.50 9.62 12.29
C LEU A 73 6.99 8.56 13.29
N ILE A 74 7.95 7.70 12.92
CA ILE A 74 8.51 6.71 13.86
C ILE A 74 8.98 7.36 15.18
N LYS A 75 9.54 8.57 15.12
CA LYS A 75 10.02 9.29 16.31
C LYS A 75 8.91 10.04 17.05
N TYR A 76 7.99 10.68 16.32
CA TYR A 76 7.04 11.64 16.89
C TYR A 76 5.61 11.12 17.05
N GLN A 77 5.31 9.93 16.53
CA GLN A 77 3.95 9.40 16.47
C GLN A 77 3.25 9.31 17.83
N LYS A 78 3.98 9.02 18.92
CA LYS A 78 3.39 8.95 20.26
C LYS A 78 2.69 10.24 20.71
N PHE A 79 3.00 11.37 20.08
CA PHE A 79 2.40 12.67 20.36
C PHE A 79 1.28 13.06 19.38
N LEU A 80 1.02 12.25 18.35
CA LEU A 80 0.07 12.56 17.30
C LEU A 80 -1.24 11.81 17.53
N SER A 81 -2.35 12.53 17.43
CA SER A 81 -3.69 11.93 17.51
C SER A 81 -4.08 11.25 16.20
N LEU A 82 -4.99 10.27 16.26
CA LEU A 82 -5.54 9.60 15.07
C LEU A 82 -6.24 10.57 14.11
N ARG A 83 -6.75 11.71 14.59
CA ARG A 83 -7.28 12.77 13.71
C ARG A 83 -6.20 13.39 12.82
N VAL A 84 -4.99 13.58 13.35
CA VAL A 84 -3.84 14.09 12.59
C VAL A 84 -3.28 13.02 11.66
N LEU A 85 -3.32 11.75 12.08
CA LEU A 85 -2.76 10.65 11.30
C LEU A 85 -3.70 10.15 10.19
N VAL A 86 -5.02 10.28 10.33
CA VAL A 86 -5.99 9.73 9.37
C VAL A 86 -6.88 10.81 8.77
N LEU A 87 -7.64 11.53 9.59
CA LEU A 87 -8.66 12.47 9.08
C LEU A 87 -8.06 13.65 8.33
N GLN A 88 -7.06 14.32 8.90
CA GLN A 88 -6.43 15.49 8.25
C GLN A 88 -5.80 15.14 6.89
N PRO A 89 -4.99 14.07 6.75
CA PRO A 89 -4.48 13.62 5.46
C PRO A 89 -5.58 13.28 4.46
N LEU A 90 -6.68 12.64 4.89
CA LEU A 90 -7.83 12.37 4.01
C LEU A 90 -8.46 13.66 3.48
N VAL A 91 -8.70 14.65 4.35
CA VAL A 91 -9.27 15.95 3.93
C VAL A 91 -8.33 16.68 2.98
N ILE A 92 -7.03 16.72 3.27
CA ILE A 92 -6.03 17.36 2.40
C ILE A 92 -5.99 16.65 1.04
N THR A 93 -5.96 15.32 1.03
CA THR A 93 -5.96 14.51 -0.20
C THR A 93 -7.23 14.72 -1.02
N PHE A 94 -8.39 14.83 -0.37
CA PHE A 94 -9.66 15.15 -1.03
C PHE A 94 -9.62 16.51 -1.73
N ILE A 95 -9.21 17.56 -1.01
CA ILE A 95 -9.09 18.92 -1.57
C ILE A 95 -8.11 18.93 -2.73
N MET A 96 -6.97 18.24 -2.57
CA MET A 96 -5.96 18.12 -3.60
C MET A 96 -6.52 17.44 -4.86
N LEU A 97 -7.14 16.26 -4.76
CA LEU A 97 -7.73 15.55 -5.91
C LEU A 97 -8.85 16.36 -6.58
N ALA A 98 -9.72 17.00 -5.79
CA ALA A 98 -10.76 17.87 -6.33
C ALA A 98 -10.16 19.09 -7.06
N SER A 99 -9.07 19.66 -6.54
CA SER A 99 -8.34 20.75 -7.19
C SER A 99 -7.67 20.30 -8.49
N THR A 100 -7.10 19.10 -8.53
CA THR A 100 -6.50 18.51 -9.74
C THR A 100 -7.55 18.21 -10.79
N ALA A 101 -8.72 17.68 -10.39
CA ALA A 101 -9.86 17.50 -11.29
C ALA A 101 -10.28 18.85 -11.91
N ALA A 102 -10.46 19.89 -11.09
CA ALA A 102 -10.81 21.22 -11.59
C ALA A 102 -9.74 21.80 -12.52
N LEU A 103 -8.45 21.54 -12.23
CA LEU A 103 -7.32 21.94 -13.05
C LEU A 103 -7.28 21.20 -14.40
N ALA A 104 -7.73 19.94 -14.46
CA ALA A 104 -7.81 19.16 -15.69
C ALA A 104 -8.70 19.81 -16.75
N LEU A 105 -9.78 20.49 -16.34
CA LEU A 105 -10.69 21.20 -17.23
C LEU A 105 -10.15 22.56 -17.72
N LYS A 106 -9.08 23.09 -17.11
CA LYS A 106 -8.53 24.41 -17.44
C LYS A 106 -7.55 24.33 -18.62
N ILE A 107 -8.07 24.01 -19.80
CA ILE A 107 -7.27 23.76 -21.01
C ILE A 107 -6.37 24.94 -21.42
N ASP A 108 -6.73 26.18 -21.10
CA ASP A 108 -5.95 27.38 -21.46
C ASP A 108 -4.70 27.62 -20.59
N LEU A 109 -4.51 26.85 -19.50
CA LEU A 109 -3.29 26.99 -18.69
C LEU A 109 -2.05 26.51 -19.44
N SER A 110 -0.98 27.29 -19.36
CA SER A 110 0.34 26.91 -19.87
C SER A 110 0.95 25.74 -19.10
N GLY A 111 1.84 25.00 -19.76
CA GLY A 111 2.54 23.85 -19.18
C GLY A 111 3.38 24.24 -17.96
N GLU A 112 4.01 25.42 -17.95
CA GLU A 112 4.73 25.92 -16.77
C GLU A 112 3.82 26.12 -15.55
N MET A 113 2.63 26.69 -15.76
CA MET A 113 1.68 26.93 -14.68
C MET A 113 1.10 25.60 -14.20
N MET A 114 0.80 24.68 -15.11
CA MET A 114 0.38 23.31 -14.79
C MET A 114 1.42 22.59 -13.92
N ALA A 115 2.71 22.67 -14.28
CA ALA A 115 3.81 22.11 -13.49
C ALA A 115 3.92 22.76 -12.10
N LYS A 116 3.78 24.09 -12.02
CA LYS A 116 3.86 24.86 -10.78
C LYS A 116 2.77 24.48 -9.77
N TYR A 117 1.58 24.09 -10.24
CA TYR A 117 0.52 23.56 -9.37
C TYR A 117 0.69 22.06 -9.08
N SER A 118 1.05 21.27 -10.09
CA SER A 118 1.08 19.81 -9.96
C SER A 118 2.25 19.32 -9.09
N LEU A 119 3.48 19.82 -9.29
CA LEU A 119 4.66 19.33 -8.56
C LEU A 119 4.55 19.47 -7.03
N PRO A 120 4.15 20.63 -6.47
CA PRO A 120 3.94 20.76 -5.02
C PRO A 120 2.81 19.87 -4.50
N SER A 121 1.73 19.67 -5.29
CA SER A 121 0.63 18.79 -4.91
C SER A 121 1.08 17.34 -4.76
N ILE A 122 1.99 16.88 -5.64
CA ILE A 122 2.56 15.53 -5.59
C ILE A 122 3.43 15.34 -4.35
N ALA A 123 4.25 16.33 -4.00
CA ALA A 123 5.05 16.32 -2.78
C ALA A 123 4.16 16.28 -1.52
N LEU A 124 3.09 17.07 -1.50
CA LEU A 124 2.09 17.07 -0.43
C LEU A 124 1.35 15.72 -0.35
N MET A 125 1.07 15.07 -1.48
CA MET A 125 0.48 13.74 -1.54
C MET A 125 1.40 12.70 -0.88
N GLY A 126 2.71 12.75 -1.15
CA GLY A 126 3.69 11.87 -0.50
C GLY A 126 3.66 12.01 1.02
N LEU A 127 3.61 13.25 1.52
CA LEU A 127 3.47 13.55 2.95
C LEU A 127 2.15 13.01 3.51
N CYS A 128 1.01 13.27 2.85
CA CYS A 128 -0.29 12.79 3.32
C CYS A 128 -0.38 11.27 3.31
N THR A 129 0.21 10.62 2.30
CA THR A 129 0.23 9.15 2.18
C THR A 129 1.01 8.52 3.33
N ALA A 130 2.16 9.10 3.73
CA ALA A 130 2.92 8.62 4.88
C ALA A 130 2.10 8.60 6.16
N PHE A 131 1.39 9.70 6.44
CA PHE A 131 0.52 9.81 7.60
C PHE A 131 -0.64 8.82 7.51
N LEU A 132 -1.31 8.78 6.35
CA LEU A 132 -2.49 7.94 6.16
C LEU A 132 -2.16 6.45 6.23
N GLN A 133 -1.07 6.00 5.59
CA GLN A 133 -0.64 4.60 5.59
C GLN A 133 -0.27 4.14 7.02
N GLY A 134 0.53 4.94 7.74
CA GLY A 134 0.88 4.65 9.14
C GLY A 134 -0.34 4.73 10.09
N GLY A 135 -1.18 5.75 9.91
CA GLY A 135 -2.35 6.01 10.73
C GLY A 135 -3.45 4.98 10.58
N VAL A 136 -3.74 4.52 9.36
CA VAL A 136 -4.76 3.50 9.09
C VAL A 136 -4.34 2.15 9.67
N LEU A 137 -3.06 1.76 9.53
CA LEU A 137 -2.56 0.53 10.15
C LEU A 137 -2.59 0.61 11.68
N GLN A 138 -2.20 1.74 12.26
CA GLN A 138 -2.30 1.95 13.71
C GLN A 138 -3.76 1.93 14.19
N LEU A 139 -4.67 2.57 13.45
CA LEU A 139 -6.09 2.53 13.78
C LEU A 139 -6.62 1.10 13.71
N ALA A 140 -6.24 0.32 12.69
CA ALA A 140 -6.68 -1.05 12.53
C ALA A 140 -6.17 -1.99 13.62
N SER A 141 -4.99 -1.72 14.20
CA SER A 141 -4.43 -2.54 15.28
C SER A 141 -5.18 -2.39 16.61
N ILE A 142 -5.96 -1.31 16.80
CA ILE A 142 -6.88 -1.16 17.95
C ILE A 142 -8.04 -2.16 17.87
N PHE A 143 -8.35 -2.65 16.66
CA PHE A 143 -9.49 -3.53 16.42
C PHE A 143 -9.05 -4.99 16.51
N SER A 144 -9.04 -5.71 15.39
CA SER A 144 -8.65 -7.12 15.35
C SER A 144 -7.85 -7.42 14.09
N ALA A 145 -7.16 -8.56 14.07
CA ALA A 145 -6.40 -9.02 12.91
C ALA A 145 -7.25 -9.03 11.62
N ALA A 146 -8.55 -9.34 11.72
CA ALA A 146 -9.46 -9.26 10.58
C ALA A 146 -9.59 -7.83 10.01
N HIS A 147 -9.67 -6.81 10.86
CA HIS A 147 -9.76 -5.41 10.41
C HIS A 147 -8.44 -4.91 9.81
N ILE A 148 -7.29 -5.37 10.35
CA ILE A 148 -5.99 -5.12 9.74
C ILE A 148 -5.92 -5.75 8.33
N ARG A 149 -6.36 -7.02 8.18
CA ARG A 149 -6.48 -7.62 6.84
C ARG A 149 -7.40 -6.83 5.95
N GLY A 150 -8.52 -6.32 6.46
CA GLY A 150 -9.44 -5.46 5.71
C GLY A 150 -8.71 -4.25 5.14
N ALA A 151 -8.02 -3.49 6.00
CA ALA A 151 -7.21 -2.34 5.60
C ALA A 151 -6.14 -2.69 4.57
N VAL A 152 -5.38 -3.74 4.82
CA VAL A 152 -4.34 -4.21 3.91
C VAL A 152 -4.95 -4.70 2.59
N SER A 153 -6.08 -5.41 2.60
CA SER A 153 -6.76 -5.88 1.38
C SER A 153 -7.33 -4.74 0.55
N GLY A 154 -7.79 -3.66 1.19
CA GLY A 154 -8.22 -2.44 0.51
C GLY A 154 -7.15 -1.84 -0.39
N ILE A 155 -5.89 -1.88 0.04
CA ILE A 155 -4.75 -1.42 -0.77
C ILE A 155 -4.69 -2.20 -2.10
N ALA A 156 -4.89 -3.51 -2.08
CA ALA A 156 -4.90 -4.35 -3.28
C ALA A 156 -6.13 -4.12 -4.16
N VAL A 157 -7.30 -3.84 -3.58
CA VAL A 157 -8.50 -3.47 -4.36
C VAL A 157 -8.21 -2.25 -5.23
N GLY A 158 -7.52 -1.24 -4.68
CA GLY A 158 -7.06 -0.08 -5.45
C GLY A 158 -6.16 -0.47 -6.63
N GLY A 159 -5.23 -1.40 -6.43
CA GLY A 159 -4.33 -1.88 -7.49
C GLY A 159 -5.01 -2.71 -8.58
N VAL A 160 -5.95 -3.59 -8.21
CA VAL A 160 -6.76 -4.37 -9.16
C VAL A 160 -7.63 -3.43 -9.99
N LEU A 161 -8.29 -2.45 -9.36
CA LEU A 161 -9.13 -1.50 -10.08
C LEU A 161 -8.30 -0.71 -11.11
N THR A 162 -7.14 -0.18 -10.72
CA THR A 162 -6.32 0.63 -11.63
C THR A 162 -5.69 -0.19 -12.75
N SER A 163 -5.25 -1.42 -12.48
CA SER A 163 -4.67 -2.29 -13.53
C SER A 163 -5.72 -2.77 -14.52
N VAL A 164 -6.91 -3.16 -14.06
CA VAL A 164 -8.03 -3.56 -14.94
C VAL A 164 -8.52 -2.39 -15.77
N LEU A 165 -8.66 -1.19 -15.19
CA LEU A 165 -9.05 0.00 -15.94
C LEU A 165 -7.99 0.38 -16.99
N SER A 166 -6.71 0.32 -16.65
CA SER A 166 -5.61 0.56 -17.59
C SER A 166 -5.63 -0.44 -18.75
N PHE A 167 -5.86 -1.72 -18.45
CA PHE A 167 -5.98 -2.77 -19.45
C PHE A 167 -7.21 -2.56 -20.35
N ALA A 168 -8.38 -2.28 -19.76
CA ALA A 168 -9.61 -2.05 -20.51
C ALA A 168 -9.52 -0.81 -21.41
N SER A 169 -8.86 0.25 -20.94
CA SER A 169 -8.58 1.45 -21.72
C SER A 169 -7.73 1.12 -22.95
N GLN A 170 -6.59 0.44 -22.77
CA GLN A 170 -5.72 0.04 -23.88
C GLN A 170 -6.38 -0.96 -24.84
N PHE A 171 -7.17 -1.90 -24.32
CA PHE A 171 -7.93 -2.85 -25.13
C PHE A 171 -8.97 -2.16 -26.02
N SER A 172 -9.57 -1.07 -25.54
CA SER A 172 -10.57 -0.30 -26.27
C SER A 172 -9.96 0.73 -27.24
N ALA A 173 -8.66 1.02 -27.10
CA ALA A 173 -7.96 1.97 -27.96
C ALA A 173 -7.88 1.44 -29.40
N PRO A 174 -8.17 2.24 -30.44
CA PRO A 174 -8.12 1.80 -31.83
C PRO A 174 -6.70 1.40 -32.26
N ASP A 175 -6.58 0.39 -33.12
CA ASP A 175 -5.32 -0.25 -33.54
C ASP A 175 -4.29 0.68 -34.22
N ASN A 176 -4.64 1.95 -34.52
CA ASN A 176 -3.86 2.89 -35.33
C ASN A 176 -3.67 4.29 -34.71
N GLU A 177 -4.01 4.52 -33.44
CA GLU A 177 -3.82 5.85 -32.85
C GLU A 177 -2.37 6.09 -32.39
N GLY A 178 -1.51 6.31 -33.38
CA GLY A 178 -0.41 7.28 -33.27
C GLY A 178 -0.92 8.73 -33.42
N GLY A 179 -2.19 8.98 -33.08
CA GLY A 179 -2.78 10.31 -33.12
C GLY A 179 -2.26 11.13 -31.94
N THR A 180 -1.74 12.32 -32.21
CA THR A 180 -1.45 13.30 -31.16
C THR A 180 -2.77 13.74 -30.52
N HIS A 181 -3.14 13.10 -29.40
CA HIS A 181 -4.28 13.54 -28.60
C HIS A 181 -4.05 14.99 -28.16
N SER A 182 -5.04 15.85 -28.40
CA SER A 182 -4.98 17.23 -27.93
C SER A 182 -5.32 17.29 -26.45
N ALA A 183 -4.92 18.38 -25.79
CA ALA A 183 -5.25 18.64 -24.39
C ALA A 183 -6.78 18.62 -24.15
N ALA A 184 -7.58 18.96 -25.16
CA ALA A 184 -9.04 18.93 -25.09
C ALA A 184 -9.62 17.51 -25.10
N ASP A 185 -8.92 16.55 -25.71
CA ASP A 185 -9.41 15.17 -25.88
C ASP A 185 -9.22 14.37 -24.59
N VAL A 186 -8.09 14.60 -23.89
CA VAL A 186 -7.74 13.88 -22.65
C VAL A 186 -8.32 14.52 -21.38
N ALA A 187 -8.66 15.80 -21.40
CA ALA A 187 -9.13 16.53 -20.21
C ALA A 187 -10.42 15.96 -19.57
N PRO A 188 -11.47 15.59 -20.32
CA PRO A 188 -12.69 15.02 -19.72
C PRO A 188 -12.46 13.67 -19.04
N ALA A 189 -11.62 12.81 -19.63
CA ALA A 189 -11.27 11.52 -19.06
C ALA A 189 -10.52 11.69 -17.73
N ALA A 190 -9.48 12.53 -17.73
CA ALA A 190 -8.72 12.85 -16.53
C ALA A 190 -9.60 13.47 -15.43
N PHE A 191 -10.51 14.39 -15.80
CA PHE A 191 -11.47 14.98 -14.85
C PHE A 191 -12.34 13.91 -14.17
N LEU A 192 -12.90 12.98 -14.94
CA LEU A 192 -13.73 11.91 -14.41
C LEU A 192 -12.92 11.00 -13.48
N TYR A 193 -11.68 10.69 -13.85
CA TYR A 193 -10.83 9.80 -13.09
C TYR A 193 -10.38 10.42 -11.76
N PHE A 194 -9.91 11.68 -11.75
CA PHE A 194 -9.60 12.41 -10.51
C PHE A 194 -10.84 12.61 -9.63
N SER A 195 -12.01 12.87 -10.23
CA SER A 195 -13.28 13.03 -9.50
C SER A 195 -13.75 11.72 -8.88
N ALA A 196 -13.63 10.60 -9.59
CA ALA A 196 -13.93 9.27 -9.06
C ALA A 196 -13.01 8.94 -7.87
N SER A 197 -11.71 9.25 -7.97
CA SER A 197 -10.78 9.10 -6.85
C SER A 197 -11.16 9.98 -5.67
N ALA A 198 -11.54 11.24 -5.90
CA ALA A 198 -11.99 12.14 -4.85
C ALA A 198 -13.26 11.64 -4.16
N ALA A 199 -14.20 11.04 -4.90
CA ALA A 199 -15.40 10.42 -4.33
C ALA A 199 -15.08 9.24 -3.41
N VAL A 200 -14.10 8.41 -3.77
CA VAL A 200 -13.62 7.33 -2.88
C VAL A 200 -13.01 7.90 -1.59
N ILE A 201 -12.19 8.96 -1.69
CA ILE A 201 -11.63 9.62 -0.49
C ILE A 201 -12.73 10.27 0.36
N ALA A 202 -13.76 10.87 -0.25
CA ALA A 202 -14.92 11.37 0.48
C ALA A 202 -15.64 10.25 1.24
N ALA A 203 -15.80 9.08 0.62
CA ALA A 203 -16.34 7.91 1.29
C ALA A 203 -15.44 7.44 2.45
N CYS A 204 -14.11 7.50 2.31
CA CYS A 204 -13.17 7.25 3.41
C CYS A 204 -13.35 8.22 4.59
N ILE A 205 -13.53 9.52 4.31
CA ILE A 205 -13.80 10.54 5.34
C ILE A 205 -15.10 10.21 6.07
N LEU A 206 -16.17 9.93 5.34
CA LEU A 206 -17.46 9.54 5.92
C LEU A 206 -17.33 8.26 6.76
N GLY A 207 -16.65 7.24 6.25
CA GLY A 207 -16.40 5.98 6.96
C GLY A 207 -15.66 6.20 8.28
N TYR A 208 -14.58 6.99 8.26
CA TYR A 208 -13.85 7.35 9.48
C TYR A 208 -14.72 8.14 10.48
N SER A 209 -15.53 9.08 9.99
CA SER A 209 -16.43 9.89 10.83
C SER A 209 -17.58 9.09 11.44
N VAL A 210 -18.04 8.04 10.76
CA VAL A 210 -19.11 7.13 11.23
C VAL A 210 -18.59 6.09 12.21
N LEU A 211 -17.30 5.73 12.15
CA LEU A 211 -16.68 4.74 13.03
C LEU A 211 -16.99 4.91 14.54
N PRO A 212 -16.88 6.10 15.17
CA PRO A 212 -17.22 6.30 16.59
C PRO A 212 -18.73 6.28 16.89
N LEU A 213 -19.58 6.26 15.87
CA LEU A 213 -21.04 6.16 15.99
C LEU A 213 -21.52 4.70 15.97
N LEU A 214 -20.72 3.79 15.42
CA LEU A 214 -21.06 2.36 15.36
C LEU A 214 -20.80 1.70 16.72
N PRO A 215 -21.69 0.82 17.23
CA PRO A 215 -21.53 0.20 18.55
C PRO A 215 -20.18 -0.50 18.74
N TYR A 216 -19.75 -1.32 17.77
CA TYR A 216 -18.47 -2.01 17.81
C TYR A 216 -17.28 -1.05 17.71
N GLY A 217 -17.36 -0.05 16.82
CA GLY A 217 -16.34 0.99 16.67
C GLY A 217 -16.15 1.82 17.93
N ARG A 218 -17.25 2.32 18.49
CA ARG A 218 -17.27 3.08 19.74
C ARG A 218 -16.69 2.27 20.89
N TYR A 219 -17.10 1.00 21.02
CA TYR A 219 -16.60 0.10 22.06
C TYR A 219 -15.07 -0.06 22.00
N LYS A 220 -14.50 -0.41 20.84
CA LYS A 220 -13.03 -0.58 20.70
C LYS A 220 -12.28 0.74 20.89
N LEU A 221 -12.82 1.87 20.43
CA LEU A 221 -12.18 3.19 20.60
C LEU A 221 -12.23 3.71 22.05
N LEU A 222 -13.27 3.40 22.82
CA LEU A 222 -13.35 3.69 24.26
C LEU A 222 -12.34 2.85 25.04
N LEU A 223 -12.22 1.56 24.70
CA LEU A 223 -11.28 0.65 25.35
C LEU A 223 -9.82 1.08 25.12
N ALA A 224 -9.51 1.59 23.92
CA ALA A 224 -8.21 2.18 23.60
C ALA A 224 -7.99 3.59 24.19
N GLY A 225 -8.97 4.16 24.92
CA GLY A 225 -8.87 5.49 25.52
C GLY A 225 -8.83 6.66 24.52
N ILE A 226 -9.24 6.42 23.26
CA ILE A 226 -9.29 7.46 22.21
C ILE A 226 -10.51 8.36 22.36
N ILE A 227 -11.63 7.77 22.78
CA ILE A 227 -12.85 8.50 23.19
C ILE A 227 -12.87 8.48 24.71
N ASP A 228 -13.16 9.63 25.33
CA ASP A 228 -13.33 9.71 26.78
C ASP A 228 -14.78 10.10 27.10
N ASP A 229 -15.59 9.09 27.46
CA ASP A 229 -16.90 9.29 28.09
C ASP A 229 -16.85 8.71 29.51
N PRO A 230 -16.80 9.55 30.56
CA PRO A 230 -16.64 9.09 31.93
C PRO A 230 -17.84 8.29 32.46
N LYS A 231 -19.02 8.35 31.82
CA LYS A 231 -20.19 7.54 32.21
C LYS A 231 -20.11 6.14 31.61
N GLU A 232 -19.77 6.04 30.32
CA GLU A 232 -19.63 4.74 29.64
C GLU A 232 -18.37 3.99 30.11
N ARG A 233 -17.25 4.70 30.36
CA ARG A 233 -16.02 4.11 30.92
C ARG A 233 -16.29 3.44 32.26
N LYS A 234 -17.05 4.08 33.15
CA LYS A 234 -17.44 3.50 34.44
C LYS A 234 -18.29 2.24 34.28
N LEU A 235 -19.16 2.20 33.28
CA LEU A 235 -19.98 1.02 32.99
C LEU A 235 -19.13 -0.16 32.51
N MET A 236 -18.09 0.10 31.71
CA MET A 236 -17.13 -0.92 31.24
C MET A 236 -16.20 -1.43 32.34
N THR A 237 -15.82 -0.58 33.30
CA THR A 237 -14.92 -0.96 34.41
C THR A 237 -15.61 -1.64 35.60
N VAL A 238 -16.95 -1.75 35.60
CA VAL A 238 -17.75 -2.37 36.67
C VAL A 238 -18.09 -3.84 36.36
N ASP A 239 -17.67 -4.34 35.20
CA ASP A 239 -17.99 -5.68 34.70
C ASP A 239 -16.80 -6.65 34.89
N ASP A 240 -16.71 -7.24 36.08
CA ASP A 240 -15.58 -7.99 36.66
C ASP A 240 -15.12 -9.33 36.00
N ASP A 241 -15.49 -9.70 34.77
CA ASP A 241 -15.15 -11.05 34.22
C ASP A 241 -14.85 -11.09 32.70
N TYR A 242 -14.00 -10.20 32.17
CA TYR A 242 -13.56 -10.29 30.76
C TYR A 242 -12.04 -10.50 30.64
N GLU A 243 -11.64 -11.75 30.41
CA GLU A 243 -10.35 -12.11 29.84
C GLU A 243 -10.41 -11.91 28.31
N GLU A 244 -10.06 -10.72 27.83
CA GLU A 244 -9.57 -10.56 26.46
C GLU A 244 -8.38 -9.60 26.50
N PRO A 245 -7.18 -10.00 26.02
CA PRO A 245 -5.98 -9.18 26.16
C PRO A 245 -6.01 -8.05 25.14
N LEU A 246 -6.76 -6.99 25.43
CA LEU A 246 -6.77 -5.77 24.61
C LEU A 246 -5.60 -4.86 25.02
N LEU A 247 -4.46 -5.24 24.48
CA LEU A 247 -3.35 -4.44 23.99
C LEU A 247 -3.72 -2.95 23.74
N THR A 248 -3.68 -2.08 24.77
CA THR A 248 -3.05 -0.72 24.81
C THR A 248 -3.51 0.01 26.08
N VAL A 249 -2.60 0.34 26.98
CA VAL A 249 -2.82 1.35 28.03
C VAL A 249 -2.10 2.62 27.59
N VAL A 250 -2.86 3.69 27.32
CA VAL A 250 -2.32 5.05 27.22
C VAL A 250 -2.41 5.66 28.63
N GLU A 251 -1.27 5.99 29.22
CA GLU A 251 -1.19 6.70 30.50
C GLU A 251 -1.78 8.11 30.35
N GLY A 252 -2.92 8.35 30.99
CA GLY A 252 -3.43 9.69 31.25
C GLY A 252 -2.88 10.18 32.58
N ASP A 253 -2.01 11.18 32.52
CA ASP A 253 -1.45 11.88 33.68
C ASP A 253 -2.58 12.71 34.34
N GLY A 254 -3.22 12.14 35.35
CA GLY A 254 -4.40 12.70 36.00
C GLY A 254 -4.62 12.12 37.38
N ALA A 255 -4.07 12.79 38.38
CA ALA A 255 -4.27 12.47 39.79
C ALA A 255 -5.76 12.36 40.13
N SER A 256 -6.22 11.14 40.43
CA SER A 256 -7.50 10.91 41.11
C SER A 256 -7.31 9.92 42.26
N THR A 257 -7.39 10.48 43.45
CA THR A 257 -7.35 9.81 44.75
C THR A 257 -8.61 8.95 44.96
N SER A 258 -8.46 7.62 44.93
CA SER A 258 -9.34 6.71 45.69
C SER A 258 -8.64 5.35 45.93
N THR A 259 -8.05 5.26 47.12
CA THR A 259 -8.03 4.14 48.06
C THR A 259 -8.05 2.68 47.55
N GLY A 260 -6.95 1.98 47.79
CA GLY A 260 -6.99 0.71 48.52
C GLY A 260 -6.66 -0.55 47.72
N ASN A 261 -7.60 -1.03 46.90
CA ASN A 261 -7.49 -2.37 46.30
C ASN A 261 -7.29 -2.36 44.77
N ARG A 262 -7.54 -1.21 44.12
CA ARG A 262 -7.53 -1.07 42.64
C ARG A 262 -6.14 -1.17 42.02
N THR A 263 -5.11 -0.81 42.79
CA THR A 263 -3.71 -0.82 42.36
C THR A 263 -3.13 -2.23 42.29
N GLU A 264 -3.66 -3.18 43.07
CA GLU A 264 -3.12 -4.55 43.15
C GLU A 264 -3.61 -5.44 42.01
N TYR A 265 -4.91 -5.40 41.68
CA TYR A 265 -5.48 -6.19 40.57
C TYR A 265 -5.01 -5.72 39.20
N THR A 266 -5.00 -4.40 38.97
CA THR A 266 -4.48 -3.83 37.70
C THR A 266 -2.99 -4.17 37.54
N ARG A 267 -2.23 -4.10 38.63
CA ARG A 267 -0.81 -4.49 38.65
C ARG A 267 -0.64 -5.99 38.44
N ALA A 268 -1.50 -6.83 39.02
CA ALA A 268 -1.48 -8.28 38.81
C ALA A 268 -1.81 -8.68 37.36
N ALA A 269 -2.76 -8.01 36.71
CA ALA A 269 -3.10 -8.23 35.31
C ALA A 269 -2.01 -7.73 34.34
N ILE A 270 -1.39 -6.57 34.65
CA ILE A 270 -0.21 -6.09 33.92
C ILE A 270 0.94 -7.08 34.09
N ILE A 271 1.18 -7.56 35.32
CA ILE A 271 2.19 -8.57 35.62
C ILE A 271 1.88 -9.89 34.91
N SER A 272 0.63 -10.36 34.85
CA SER A 272 0.30 -11.63 34.17
C SER A 272 0.53 -11.52 32.66
N VAL A 273 0.12 -10.42 32.02
CA VAL A 273 0.39 -10.14 30.60
C VAL A 273 1.90 -10.04 30.34
N GLU A 274 2.63 -9.36 31.22
CA GLU A 274 4.09 -9.25 31.14
C GLU A 274 4.78 -10.61 31.37
N THR A 275 4.19 -11.48 32.20
CA THR A 275 4.67 -12.83 32.48
C THR A 275 4.42 -13.76 31.29
N ASP A 276 3.25 -13.71 30.64
CA ASP A 276 2.95 -14.48 29.43
C ASP A 276 3.79 -14.01 28.22
N TYR A 277 3.99 -12.70 28.09
CA TYR A 277 4.95 -12.12 27.14
C TYR A 277 6.38 -12.60 27.42
N SER A 278 6.79 -12.66 28.70
CA SER A 278 8.10 -13.19 29.11
C SER A 278 8.27 -14.69 28.81
N GLN A 279 7.18 -15.47 28.83
CA GLN A 279 7.19 -16.89 28.47
C GLN A 279 7.28 -17.10 26.95
N ALA A 280 6.60 -16.26 26.15
CA ALA A 280 6.72 -16.25 24.69
C ALA A 280 8.11 -15.76 24.21
N ALA A 281 8.74 -14.85 24.95
CA ALA A 281 10.07 -14.31 24.66
C ALA A 281 11.25 -15.27 24.91
N ARG A 282 11.00 -16.54 25.25
CA ARG A 282 12.05 -17.53 25.58
C ARG A 282 13.01 -17.84 24.43
N SER A 283 12.62 -17.61 23.17
CA SER A 283 13.51 -17.77 22.02
C SER A 283 13.89 -16.42 21.40
N TRP A 284 15.12 -16.30 20.91
CA TRP A 284 15.65 -15.07 20.31
C TRP A 284 14.74 -14.51 19.20
N GLN A 285 14.17 -15.36 18.35
CA GLN A 285 13.29 -14.93 17.26
C GLN A 285 11.99 -14.27 17.77
N TRP A 286 11.45 -14.72 18.91
CA TRP A 286 10.23 -14.13 19.48
C TRP A 286 10.51 -12.81 20.19
N ARG A 287 11.73 -12.64 20.74
CA ARG A 287 12.17 -11.36 21.29
C ARG A 287 12.32 -10.25 20.24
N TYR A 288 12.69 -10.61 19.02
CA TYR A 288 12.87 -9.68 17.89
C TYR A 288 11.81 -9.90 16.79
N ALA A 289 10.65 -10.44 17.14
CA ALA A 289 9.65 -10.87 16.16
C ALA A 289 9.16 -9.71 15.29
N PHE A 290 8.90 -8.56 15.90
CA PHE A 290 8.45 -7.37 15.19
C PHE A 290 9.50 -6.88 14.18
N GLU A 291 10.77 -6.79 14.59
CA GLU A 291 11.85 -6.37 13.72
C GLU A 291 12.08 -7.37 12.57
N ILE A 292 12.02 -8.67 12.86
CA ILE A 292 12.14 -9.73 11.84
C ILE A 292 10.98 -9.65 10.84
N TYR A 293 9.76 -9.40 11.30
CA TYR A 293 8.60 -9.16 10.44
C TYR A 293 8.75 -7.91 9.57
N CYS A 294 9.22 -6.79 10.13
CA CYS A 294 9.50 -5.59 9.35
C CYS A 294 10.63 -5.84 8.32
N ALA A 295 11.67 -6.59 8.69
CA ALA A 295 12.74 -6.97 7.76
C ALA A 295 12.22 -7.87 6.63
N ALA A 296 11.31 -8.80 6.94
CA ALA A 296 10.65 -9.63 5.94
C ALA A 296 9.76 -8.80 5.00
N LEU A 297 8.99 -7.83 5.51
CA LEU A 297 8.24 -6.89 4.66
C LEU A 297 9.17 -6.09 3.75
N PHE A 298 10.27 -5.58 4.30
CA PHE A 298 11.27 -4.84 3.53
C PHE A 298 11.81 -5.69 2.36
N ILE A 299 12.30 -6.91 2.63
CA ILE A 299 12.81 -7.83 1.60
C ILE A 299 11.72 -8.16 0.58
N CYS A 300 10.50 -8.41 1.05
CA CYS A 300 9.33 -8.70 0.21
C CYS A 300 9.12 -7.59 -0.83
N PHE A 301 9.16 -6.33 -0.42
CA PHE A 301 9.01 -5.20 -1.34
C PHE A 301 10.25 -4.94 -2.19
N VAL A 302 11.46 -5.19 -1.70
CA VAL A 302 12.69 -5.12 -2.52
C VAL A 302 12.62 -6.12 -3.68
N VAL A 303 12.23 -7.37 -3.41
CA VAL A 303 12.10 -8.41 -4.43
C VAL A 303 10.99 -8.06 -5.42
N THR A 304 9.79 -7.68 -4.94
CA THR A 304 8.69 -7.30 -5.82
C THR A 304 9.10 -6.12 -6.69
N MET A 305 9.45 -4.98 -6.10
CA MET A 305 9.68 -3.74 -6.85
C MET A 305 10.97 -3.79 -7.68
N GLY A 306 11.91 -4.66 -7.32
CA GLY A 306 13.08 -5.00 -8.14
C GLY A 306 12.74 -5.72 -9.44
N MET A 307 11.59 -6.42 -9.49
CA MET A 307 11.16 -7.18 -10.66
C MET A 307 9.96 -6.56 -11.37
N HIS A 308 8.89 -6.26 -10.63
CA HIS A 308 7.64 -5.73 -11.15
C HIS A 308 7.38 -4.28 -10.67
N PRO A 309 7.11 -3.34 -11.58
CA PRO A 309 7.05 -3.52 -13.02
C PRO A 309 8.42 -3.51 -13.72
N GLY A 310 9.47 -3.00 -13.07
CA GLY A 310 10.69 -2.52 -13.74
C GLY A 310 11.36 -3.46 -14.74
N ILE A 311 11.49 -4.76 -14.42
CA ILE A 311 12.03 -5.75 -15.36
C ILE A 311 10.89 -6.42 -16.16
N THR A 312 9.77 -6.73 -15.50
CA THR A 312 8.64 -7.42 -16.14
C THR A 312 8.01 -6.65 -17.29
N SER A 313 8.14 -5.31 -17.33
CA SER A 313 7.66 -4.48 -18.43
C SER A 313 8.44 -4.68 -19.73
N PHE A 314 9.63 -5.29 -19.66
CA PHE A 314 10.41 -5.67 -20.84
C PHE A 314 10.13 -7.10 -21.30
N ILE A 315 9.27 -7.85 -20.60
CA ILE A 315 8.89 -9.20 -21.02
C ILE A 315 7.83 -9.06 -22.12
N CYS A 316 8.13 -9.56 -23.31
CA CYS A 316 7.19 -9.66 -24.41
C CYS A 316 6.83 -11.13 -24.67
N SER A 317 5.71 -11.36 -25.37
CA SER A 317 5.35 -12.70 -25.85
C SER A 317 6.45 -13.26 -26.76
N MET A 318 6.63 -14.57 -26.74
CA MET A 318 7.47 -15.32 -27.67
C MET A 318 7.05 -15.15 -29.14
N GLU A 319 5.78 -14.82 -29.39
CA GLU A 319 5.26 -14.56 -30.73
C GLU A 319 5.45 -13.10 -31.16
N ASN A 320 5.97 -12.25 -30.27
CA ASN A 320 6.14 -10.84 -30.56
C ASN A 320 7.32 -10.63 -31.53
N PRO A 321 7.11 -9.93 -32.66
CA PRO A 321 8.17 -9.72 -33.65
C PRO A 321 9.18 -8.63 -33.26
N ALA A 322 8.96 -7.93 -32.14
CA ALA A 322 9.85 -6.88 -31.70
C ALA A 322 11.27 -7.41 -31.44
N LYS A 323 12.28 -6.59 -31.78
CA LYS A 323 13.69 -6.86 -31.46
C LYS A 323 14.28 -5.86 -30.48
N VAL A 324 13.56 -4.76 -30.28
CA VAL A 324 13.88 -3.68 -29.35
C VAL A 324 12.58 -3.27 -28.68
N SER A 325 12.65 -2.92 -27.39
CA SER A 325 11.47 -2.46 -26.63
C SER A 325 10.92 -1.15 -27.20
N PRO A 326 9.61 -0.86 -27.09
CA PRO A 326 8.57 -1.69 -26.47
C PRO A 326 8.09 -2.86 -27.35
N CYS A 327 7.26 -3.74 -26.80
CA CYS A 327 6.62 -4.83 -27.57
C CYS A 327 5.84 -4.27 -28.77
N ALA A 328 5.78 -5.02 -29.88
CA ALA A 328 5.05 -4.60 -31.07
C ALA A 328 3.54 -4.50 -30.79
N ALA A 329 2.85 -3.57 -31.46
CA ALA A 329 1.44 -3.28 -31.20
C ALA A 329 0.50 -4.47 -31.41
N SER A 330 0.75 -5.29 -32.44
CA SER A 330 -0.06 -6.48 -32.71
C SER A 330 0.82 -7.59 -33.29
N THR A 331 0.37 -8.82 -33.09
CA THR A 331 0.99 -10.04 -33.63
C THR A 331 0.01 -10.79 -34.54
N ALA A 332 0.46 -11.86 -35.20
CA ALA A 332 -0.43 -12.72 -35.96
C ALA A 332 -1.55 -13.35 -35.10
N SER A 333 -1.31 -13.53 -33.80
CA SER A 333 -2.25 -14.06 -32.82
C SER A 333 -3.06 -12.98 -32.09
N GLY A 334 -2.92 -11.72 -32.52
CA GLY A 334 -3.67 -10.58 -32.01
C GLY A 334 -2.90 -9.73 -30.98
N ARG A 335 -3.63 -8.77 -30.40
CA ARG A 335 -3.09 -7.73 -29.51
C ARG A 335 -2.70 -8.19 -28.11
N ILE A 336 -3.29 -9.29 -27.63
CA ILE A 336 -2.93 -9.90 -26.32
C ILE A 336 -1.44 -10.29 -26.27
N TYR A 337 -0.89 -10.74 -27.39
CA TYR A 337 0.53 -11.08 -27.53
C TYR A 337 1.39 -9.89 -28.05
N GLY A 338 0.74 -8.74 -28.30
CA GLY A 338 1.32 -7.48 -28.75
C GLY A 338 1.44 -6.46 -27.62
N ASP A 339 0.77 -5.31 -27.80
CA ASP A 339 0.74 -4.19 -26.85
C ASP A 339 0.09 -4.53 -25.51
N LEU A 340 -0.90 -5.43 -25.49
CA LEU A 340 -1.65 -5.78 -24.29
C LEU A 340 -0.96 -6.83 -23.41
N PHE A 341 0.15 -7.41 -23.86
CA PHE A 341 0.85 -8.46 -23.12
C PHE A 341 1.35 -7.92 -21.77
N VAL A 342 2.06 -6.80 -21.77
CA VAL A 342 2.57 -6.16 -20.55
C VAL A 342 1.43 -5.72 -19.63
N PRO A 343 0.41 -4.97 -20.08
CA PRO A 343 -0.78 -4.66 -19.28
C PRO A 343 -1.45 -5.88 -18.65
N LEU A 344 -1.53 -7.01 -19.36
CA LEU A 344 -2.05 -8.26 -18.81
C LEU A 344 -1.20 -8.74 -17.62
N LEU A 345 0.14 -8.62 -17.68
CA LEU A 345 1.03 -8.96 -16.56
C LEU A 345 0.72 -8.11 -15.30
N TYR A 346 0.42 -6.82 -15.46
CA TYR A 346 0.02 -5.95 -14.34
C TYR A 346 -1.31 -6.40 -13.70
N VAL A 347 -2.28 -6.82 -14.52
CA VAL A 347 -3.55 -7.38 -14.04
C VAL A 347 -3.31 -8.68 -13.28
N LEU A 348 -2.53 -9.62 -13.85
CA LEU A 348 -2.19 -10.89 -13.22
C LEU A 348 -1.48 -10.70 -11.87
N PHE A 349 -0.52 -9.76 -11.81
CA PHE A 349 0.15 -9.41 -10.56
C PHE A 349 -0.84 -8.89 -9.51
N SER A 350 -1.70 -7.94 -9.90
CA SER A 350 -2.66 -7.30 -9.00
C SER A 350 -3.70 -8.28 -8.48
N LEU A 351 -4.21 -9.17 -9.34
CA LEU A 351 -5.10 -10.26 -8.95
C LEU A 351 -4.40 -11.25 -8.02
N GLY A 352 -3.14 -11.61 -8.34
CA GLY A 352 -2.31 -12.43 -7.46
C GLY A 352 -2.19 -11.81 -6.07
N ASP A 353 -1.76 -10.55 -5.96
CA ASP A 353 -1.63 -9.83 -4.67
C ASP A 353 -2.95 -9.80 -3.90
N PHE A 354 -4.06 -9.49 -4.56
CA PHE A 354 -5.37 -9.51 -3.93
C PHE A 354 -5.75 -10.91 -3.40
N LEU A 355 -5.60 -11.96 -4.22
CA LEU A 355 -5.86 -13.34 -3.82
C LEU A 355 -4.96 -13.79 -2.66
N GLY A 356 -3.68 -13.43 -2.69
CA GLY A 356 -2.75 -13.69 -1.59
C GLY A 356 -3.23 -13.09 -0.27
N ARG A 357 -3.70 -11.84 -0.29
CA ARG A 357 -4.24 -11.18 0.90
C ARG A 357 -5.48 -11.89 1.43
N LEU A 358 -6.37 -12.37 0.56
CA LEU A 358 -7.52 -13.17 0.96
C LEU A 358 -7.11 -14.51 1.59
N LEU A 359 -6.17 -15.23 0.96
CA LEU A 359 -5.69 -16.53 1.42
C LEU A 359 -5.05 -16.48 2.81
N SER A 360 -4.41 -15.35 3.17
CA SER A 360 -3.86 -15.17 4.53
C SER A 360 -4.92 -15.25 5.64
N GLY A 361 -6.20 -15.03 5.31
CA GLY A 361 -7.32 -15.12 6.24
C GLY A 361 -7.80 -16.54 6.53
N TYR A 362 -7.20 -17.56 5.92
CA TYR A 362 -7.61 -18.96 6.05
C TYR A 362 -6.48 -19.84 6.60
N GLY A 363 -6.84 -21.03 7.08
CA GLY A 363 -5.88 -22.07 7.47
C GLY A 363 -5.06 -21.71 8.72
N PRO A 364 -3.82 -22.20 8.86
CA PRO A 364 -3.01 -21.99 10.06
C PRO A 364 -2.63 -20.51 10.29
N TRP A 365 -2.64 -19.68 9.24
CA TRP A 365 -2.24 -18.27 9.30
C TRP A 365 -3.31 -17.35 9.88
N SER A 366 -4.56 -17.80 10.02
CA SER A 366 -5.66 -16.97 10.55
C SER A 366 -5.75 -16.96 12.08
N HIS A 367 -5.15 -17.96 12.75
CA HIS A 367 -5.37 -18.21 14.19
C HIS A 367 -4.15 -17.95 15.07
N GLY A 368 -2.93 -17.89 14.52
CA GLY A 368 -1.73 -17.69 15.32
C GLY A 368 -0.59 -17.04 14.54
N ALA A 369 0.25 -16.31 15.25
CA ALA A 369 1.44 -15.69 14.69
C ALA A 369 2.40 -16.81 14.20
N PRO A 370 2.77 -16.82 12.90
CA PRO A 370 3.75 -17.78 12.40
C PRO A 370 5.13 -17.52 13.01
N ALA A 371 6.02 -18.52 12.98
CA ALA A 371 7.37 -18.33 13.49
C ALA A 371 8.10 -17.21 12.70
N PRO A 372 8.69 -16.19 13.36
CA PRO A 372 9.30 -15.05 12.68
C PRO A 372 10.36 -15.43 11.65
N LEU A 373 11.21 -16.42 11.96
CA LEU A 373 12.23 -16.90 11.02
C LEU A 373 11.63 -17.63 9.80
N SER A 374 10.47 -18.28 9.95
CA SER A 374 9.78 -18.89 8.81
C SER A 374 9.27 -17.84 7.83
N ILE A 375 8.77 -16.71 8.35
CA ILE A 375 8.32 -15.58 7.55
C ILE A 375 9.49 -14.87 6.86
N PHE A 376 10.61 -14.72 7.56
CA PHE A 376 11.83 -14.18 6.98
C PHE A 376 12.37 -15.07 5.85
N ALA A 377 12.45 -16.39 6.08
CA ALA A 377 12.85 -17.36 5.07
C ALA A 377 11.91 -17.34 3.86
N TYR A 378 10.59 -17.30 4.09
CA TYR A 378 9.59 -17.15 3.03
C TYR A 378 9.87 -15.89 2.18
N SER A 379 10.14 -14.75 2.81
CA SER A 379 10.50 -13.53 2.07
C SER A 379 11.76 -13.68 1.23
N LEU A 380 12.79 -14.38 1.71
CA LEU A 380 14.01 -14.64 0.95
C LEU A 380 13.76 -15.56 -0.25
N PHE A 381 12.96 -16.61 -0.07
CA PHE A 381 12.64 -17.55 -1.15
C PHE A 381 11.85 -16.90 -2.29
N ARG A 382 11.15 -15.78 -2.05
CA ARG A 382 10.55 -14.98 -3.14
C ARG A 382 11.59 -14.49 -4.15
N GLY A 383 12.85 -14.33 -3.73
CA GLY A 383 13.97 -14.02 -4.63
C GLY A 383 14.16 -15.06 -5.73
N ALA A 384 13.82 -16.33 -5.51
CA ALA A 384 13.87 -17.37 -6.55
C ALA A 384 12.79 -17.15 -7.62
N ILE A 385 11.58 -16.72 -7.23
CA ILE A 385 10.51 -16.35 -8.16
C ILE A 385 10.96 -15.16 -9.02
N GLY A 386 11.53 -14.14 -8.38
CA GLY A 386 12.09 -12.97 -9.07
C GLY A 386 13.25 -13.33 -10.00
N GLY A 387 14.15 -14.21 -9.57
CA GLY A 387 15.25 -14.71 -10.39
C GLY A 387 14.76 -15.46 -11.63
N GLY A 388 13.69 -16.25 -11.52
CA GLY A 388 13.06 -16.92 -12.66
C GLY A 388 12.62 -15.95 -13.75
N LEU A 389 12.07 -14.79 -13.37
CA LEU A 389 11.62 -13.76 -14.33
C LEU A 389 12.76 -13.17 -15.17
N LEU A 390 14.01 -13.22 -14.71
CA LEU A 390 15.19 -12.75 -15.46
C LEU A 390 15.55 -13.64 -16.66
N PHE A 391 15.02 -14.87 -16.69
CA PHE A 391 15.26 -15.87 -17.74
C PHE A 391 14.07 -16.03 -18.72
N CYS A 392 13.04 -15.20 -18.57
CA CYS A 392 11.94 -15.07 -19.54
C CYS A 392 12.40 -14.34 -20.81
N HIS A 393 11.53 -14.27 -21.81
CA HIS A 393 11.75 -13.52 -23.04
C HIS A 393 11.75 -12.00 -22.81
N ILE A 394 12.93 -11.45 -22.49
CA ILE A 394 13.13 -10.03 -22.20
C ILE A 394 13.67 -9.32 -23.45
N ILE A 395 12.95 -8.28 -23.88
CA ILE A 395 13.33 -7.41 -24.99
C ILE A 395 13.67 -6.02 -24.41
N THR A 396 14.93 -5.63 -24.51
CA THR A 396 15.45 -4.33 -24.04
C THR A 396 15.98 -3.48 -25.20
N PRO A 397 16.27 -2.18 -25.01
CA PRO A 397 16.85 -1.34 -26.07
C PRO A 397 18.21 -1.85 -26.59
N THR A 398 18.97 -2.51 -25.72
CA THR A 398 20.22 -3.19 -26.05
C THR A 398 20.12 -4.68 -25.70
N ALA A 399 21.08 -5.49 -26.15
CA ALA A 399 21.03 -6.93 -25.92
C ALA A 399 21.03 -7.28 -24.42
N TRP A 400 20.07 -8.12 -24.03
CA TRP A 400 20.01 -8.71 -22.69
C TRP A 400 21.08 -9.80 -22.56
N LYS A 401 21.90 -9.74 -21.49
CA LYS A 401 23.06 -10.62 -21.32
C LYS A 401 22.72 -12.02 -20.80
N LEU A 402 21.61 -12.17 -20.07
CA LEU A 402 21.25 -13.48 -19.52
C LEU A 402 20.62 -14.36 -20.62
N PRO A 403 20.95 -15.66 -20.63
CA PRO A 403 20.31 -16.58 -21.56
C PRO A 403 18.82 -16.69 -21.25
N GLN A 404 18.03 -16.95 -22.28
CA GLN A 404 16.63 -17.32 -22.11
C GLN A 404 16.56 -18.81 -21.79
N TYR A 405 15.91 -19.17 -20.69
CA TYR A 405 15.65 -20.57 -20.31
C TYR A 405 14.15 -20.90 -20.22
N LEU A 406 13.31 -19.87 -20.11
CA LEU A 406 11.85 -20.00 -19.96
C LEU A 406 11.18 -19.56 -21.26
N ASP A 407 11.02 -20.50 -22.18
CA ASP A 407 10.79 -20.22 -23.60
C ASP A 407 9.31 -20.25 -24.02
N GLU A 408 8.41 -20.03 -23.06
CA GLU A 408 6.97 -20.16 -23.24
C GLU A 408 6.21 -19.08 -22.46
N ASP A 409 5.15 -18.54 -23.04
CA ASP A 409 4.40 -17.41 -22.48
C ASP A 409 3.68 -17.74 -21.15
N TYR A 410 3.46 -19.04 -20.85
CA TYR A 410 2.87 -19.42 -19.56
C TYR A 410 3.81 -19.18 -18.37
N TYR A 411 5.13 -19.16 -18.58
CA TYR A 411 6.11 -18.92 -17.51
C TYR A 411 5.98 -17.52 -16.90
N PRO A 412 6.04 -16.42 -17.67
CA PRO A 412 5.84 -15.09 -17.09
C PRO A 412 4.46 -14.92 -16.46
N PHE A 413 3.39 -15.50 -17.04
CA PHE A 413 2.06 -15.47 -16.42
C PHE A 413 2.04 -16.16 -15.04
N ALA A 414 2.60 -17.37 -14.94
CA ALA A 414 2.63 -18.12 -13.69
C ALA A 414 3.53 -17.45 -12.64
N LEU A 415 4.73 -17.02 -13.03
CA LEU A 415 5.70 -16.41 -12.12
C LEU A 415 5.22 -15.06 -11.59
N ILE A 416 4.60 -14.21 -12.42
CA ILE A 416 4.07 -12.91 -11.98
C ILE A 416 2.85 -13.08 -11.08
N THR A 417 1.95 -14.00 -11.42
CA THR A 417 0.81 -14.32 -10.56
C THR A 417 1.29 -14.86 -9.20
N LEU A 418 2.30 -15.73 -9.19
CA LEU A 418 2.90 -16.25 -7.97
C LEU A 418 3.66 -15.17 -7.18
N LEU A 419 4.35 -14.26 -7.86
CA LEU A 419 5.03 -13.13 -7.23
C LEU A 419 4.03 -12.23 -6.49
N GLY A 420 2.90 -11.90 -7.14
CA GLY A 420 1.79 -11.16 -6.54
C GLY A 420 1.16 -11.94 -5.39
N LEU A 421 0.76 -13.20 -5.60
CA LEU A 421 0.13 -14.05 -4.58
C LEU A 421 0.99 -14.16 -3.32
N THR A 422 2.28 -14.43 -3.48
CA THR A 422 3.19 -14.54 -2.35
C THR A 422 3.40 -13.21 -1.63
N GLN A 423 3.40 -12.08 -2.35
CA GLN A 423 3.44 -10.75 -1.75
C GLN A 423 2.22 -10.48 -0.88
N GLY A 424 1.02 -10.61 -1.45
CA GLY A 424 -0.21 -10.30 -0.74
C GLY A 424 -0.40 -11.17 0.49
N HIS A 425 -0.08 -12.46 0.34
CA HIS A 425 -0.13 -13.40 1.46
C HIS A 425 0.84 -13.01 2.57
N LEU A 426 2.10 -12.71 2.23
CA LEU A 426 3.15 -12.36 3.19
C LEU A 426 2.81 -11.05 3.92
N ILE A 427 2.38 -10.02 3.19
CA ILE A 427 2.02 -8.72 3.76
C ILE A 427 0.87 -8.87 4.76
N SER A 428 -0.25 -9.46 4.34
CA SER A 428 -1.40 -9.61 5.22
C SER A 428 -1.08 -10.48 6.43
N THR A 429 -0.32 -11.56 6.25
CA THR A 429 0.10 -12.42 7.36
C THR A 429 0.92 -11.64 8.38
N ILE A 430 1.90 -10.85 7.92
CA ILE A 430 2.73 -10.06 8.82
C ILE A 430 1.90 -8.98 9.51
N CYS A 431 1.14 -8.18 8.77
CA CYS A 431 0.39 -7.06 9.33
C CYS A 431 -0.64 -7.52 10.37
N MET A 432 -1.28 -8.68 10.18
CA MET A 432 -2.19 -9.23 11.17
C MET A 432 -1.55 -9.51 12.52
N HIS A 433 -0.34 -10.07 12.50
CA HIS A 433 0.28 -10.68 13.67
C HIS A 433 1.37 -9.81 14.29
N ALA A 434 1.96 -8.88 13.54
CA ALA A 434 2.99 -7.97 14.03
C ALA A 434 2.56 -7.15 15.27
N PRO A 435 1.33 -6.62 15.39
CA PRO A 435 0.91 -5.89 16.60
C PRO A 435 0.94 -6.76 17.86
N SER A 436 0.59 -8.05 17.76
CA SER A 436 0.62 -8.97 18.91
C SER A 436 2.03 -9.32 19.39
N THR A 437 3.06 -8.98 18.62
CA THR A 437 4.46 -9.16 19.02
C THR A 437 5.06 -7.95 19.73
N LEU A 438 4.31 -6.84 19.82
CA LEU A 438 4.73 -5.62 20.49
C LEU A 438 4.14 -5.54 21.89
N LEU A 439 4.88 -4.88 22.79
CA LEU A 439 4.35 -4.51 24.10
C LEU A 439 3.19 -3.51 23.94
N PRO A 440 2.21 -3.50 24.87
CA PRO A 440 1.11 -2.53 24.85
C PRO A 440 1.55 -1.07 24.76
N THR A 441 2.68 -0.71 25.37
CA THR A 441 3.29 0.63 25.33
C THR A 441 3.93 0.96 23.99
N GLU A 442 4.28 -0.05 23.19
CA GLU A 442 5.01 0.09 21.93
C GLU A 442 4.13 -0.08 20.69
N GLN A 443 2.87 -0.49 20.85
CA GLN A 443 1.94 -0.69 19.74
C GLN A 443 1.72 0.54 18.87
N SER A 444 1.89 1.74 19.41
CA SER A 444 1.87 2.94 18.57
C SER A 444 2.86 2.81 17.41
N LYS A 445 4.08 2.29 17.64
CA LYS A 445 5.11 2.11 16.60
C LYS A 445 4.68 1.24 15.42
N TYR A 446 3.71 0.35 15.60
CA TYR A 446 3.30 -0.64 14.59
C TYR A 446 3.06 -0.01 13.22
N GLY A 447 2.17 0.98 13.15
CA GLY A 447 1.76 1.59 11.88
C GLY A 447 2.93 2.19 11.10
N PRO A 448 3.58 3.25 11.60
CA PRO A 448 4.70 3.91 10.94
C PRO A 448 5.93 3.04 10.70
N VAL A 449 6.31 2.15 11.62
CA VAL A 449 7.48 1.28 11.37
C VAL A 449 7.19 0.27 10.26
N THR A 450 5.99 -0.32 10.26
CA THR A 450 5.56 -1.25 9.20
C THR A 450 5.46 -0.52 7.85
N SER A 451 4.83 0.65 7.82
CA SER A 451 4.71 1.48 6.61
C SER A 451 6.08 1.96 6.09
N PHE A 452 7.01 2.29 6.99
CA PHE A 452 8.38 2.64 6.64
C PHE A 452 9.12 1.46 6.02
N ALA A 453 9.01 0.25 6.59
CA ALA A 453 9.63 -0.95 6.03
C ALA A 453 9.11 -1.24 4.60
N ILE A 454 7.79 -1.12 4.40
CA ILE A 454 7.13 -1.26 3.08
C ILE A 454 7.65 -0.21 2.10
N SER A 455 7.66 1.07 2.50
CA SER A 455 8.05 2.19 1.63
C SER A 455 9.54 2.16 1.30
N MET A 456 10.39 1.85 2.28
CA MET A 456 11.84 1.75 2.10
C MET A 456 12.21 0.55 1.22
N GLY A 457 11.53 -0.58 1.41
CA GLY A 457 11.69 -1.75 0.55
C GLY A 457 11.27 -1.45 -0.89
N SER A 458 10.18 -0.69 -1.07
CA SER A 458 9.72 -0.28 -2.40
C SER A 458 10.70 0.66 -3.08
N PHE A 459 11.22 1.65 -2.35
CA PHE A 459 12.21 2.59 -2.84
C PHE A 459 13.50 1.89 -3.25
N LEU A 460 14.06 1.03 -2.39
CA LEU A 460 15.28 0.29 -2.70
C LEU A 460 15.05 -0.73 -3.83
N GLY A 461 13.90 -1.39 -3.86
CA GLY A 461 13.52 -2.27 -4.97
C GLY A 461 13.57 -1.58 -6.32
N SER A 462 13.09 -0.33 -6.42
CA SER A 462 13.23 0.46 -7.66
C SER A 462 14.69 0.67 -8.08
N PHE A 463 15.63 0.87 -7.14
CA PHE A 463 17.06 0.92 -7.46
C PHE A 463 17.62 -0.45 -7.86
N VAL A 464 17.13 -1.54 -7.27
CA VAL A 464 17.48 -2.89 -7.70
C VAL A 464 17.03 -3.13 -9.14
N ALA A 465 15.82 -2.73 -9.52
CA ALA A 465 15.34 -2.84 -10.90
C ALA A 465 16.25 -2.06 -11.88
N LEU A 466 16.62 -0.82 -11.53
CA LEU A 466 17.58 -0.03 -12.32
C LEU A 466 18.96 -0.70 -12.40
N GLY A 467 19.45 -1.23 -11.29
CA GLY A 467 20.73 -1.94 -11.20
C GLY A 467 20.74 -3.21 -12.05
N LEU A 468 19.68 -4.01 -12.01
CA LEU A 468 19.53 -5.21 -12.85
C LEU A 468 19.43 -4.84 -14.32
N GLY A 469 18.62 -3.83 -14.66
CA GLY A 469 18.48 -3.31 -16.01
C GLY A 469 19.83 -2.89 -16.60
N THR A 470 20.61 -2.09 -15.86
CA THR A 470 21.93 -1.63 -16.27
C THR A 470 22.99 -2.74 -16.30
N ALA A 471 23.00 -3.64 -15.33
CA ALA A 471 23.98 -4.73 -15.26
C ALA A 471 23.82 -5.72 -16.42
N PHE A 472 22.59 -6.05 -16.80
CA PHE A 472 22.28 -7.05 -17.80
C PHE A 472 22.03 -6.50 -19.20
N GLN A 473 21.91 -5.19 -19.37
CA GLN A 473 21.99 -4.55 -20.69
C GLN A 473 23.45 -4.40 -21.12
N THR A 474 23.74 -4.65 -22.39
CA THR A 474 25.05 -4.33 -22.97
C THR A 474 25.22 -2.82 -23.07
N HIS A 475 26.26 -2.25 -22.46
CA HIS A 475 26.67 -0.88 -22.76
C HIS A 475 27.15 -0.84 -24.21
N SER A 476 26.53 0.00 -25.03
CA SER A 476 27.10 0.40 -26.32
C SER A 476 28.43 1.08 -26.03
N ILE A 477 29.53 0.37 -26.24
CA ILE A 477 30.85 1.00 -26.36
C ILE A 477 30.76 1.80 -27.67
N SER A 478 30.54 3.10 -27.55
CA SER A 478 30.68 4.05 -28.65
C SER A 478 32.14 4.20 -29.03
#